data_AF-A0A4Y2MML1-F1
#
_entry.id   AF-A0A4Y2MML1-F1
#
_cell.length_a   1.000
_cell.length_b   1.000
_cell.length_c   1.000
_cell.angle_alpha   90.00
_cell.angle_beta   90.00
_cell.angle_gamma   90.00
#
_symmetry.space_group_name_H-M   'P 1'
#
loop_
_entity.id
_entity.type
_entity.pdbx_description
1 polymer ?
#
loop_
_entity_poly.entity_id
_entity_poly.type
_entity_poly.pdbx_seq_one_letter_code
_entity_poly.pdbx_strand_id
1 'polypeptide(L)'
;MVVEENLIEAIYSETLNDMEVEQLAKRIILAPTNKKTLEMNRSIIAKLQGMPPHALMLTKGVIVMLLRNLNPKQGFCHGTRLLITGLHENFISAKKISECNRGGVVFLPRIELAPRDVNLPFVLKRRQFPLIPAYAMTINKSQGQTFDQVGIYFDEPVFSHGQLYVALSRSRNPNYVKIYTKTSKVQGKLLNNENYFTRNVVYQEVFE
;
A
#
# COMPACT_ATOMS: atom_id res chain seq x y z
N MET A 1 -0.84 5.64 -19.86
CA MET A 1 -1.43 5.90 -18.52
C MET A 1 -2.17 4.66 -18.03
N VAL A 2 -2.99 4.01 -18.86
CA VAL A 2 -3.58 2.71 -18.53
C VAL A 2 -2.66 1.57 -18.94
N VAL A 3 -2.61 0.49 -18.15
CA VAL A 3 -1.80 -0.71 -18.36
C VAL A 3 -2.73 -1.92 -18.47
N GLU A 4 -2.64 -2.67 -19.57
CA GLU A 4 -3.52 -3.82 -19.85
C GLU A 4 -3.03 -5.14 -19.21
N GLU A 5 -1.74 -5.23 -18.86
CA GLU A 5 -1.11 -6.48 -18.40
C GLU A 5 -0.95 -6.55 -16.87
N ASN A 6 0.22 -6.16 -16.35
CA ASN A 6 0.60 -6.35 -14.96
C ASN A 6 1.03 -5.04 -14.31
N LEU A 7 0.12 -4.46 -13.51
CA LEU A 7 0.41 -3.22 -12.78
C LEU A 7 1.64 -3.34 -11.87
N ILE A 8 1.91 -4.54 -11.34
CA ILE A 8 3.06 -4.77 -10.47
C ILE A 8 4.36 -4.56 -11.24
N GLU A 9 4.49 -5.14 -12.43
CA GLU A 9 5.68 -4.96 -13.29
C GLU A 9 5.79 -3.52 -13.80
N ALA A 10 4.66 -2.87 -14.12
CA ALA A 10 4.67 -1.47 -14.54
C ALA A 10 5.17 -0.49 -13.46
N ILE A 11 5.01 -0.84 -12.18
CA ILE A 11 5.42 0.00 -11.04
C ILE A 11 6.75 -0.42 -10.45
N TYR A 12 7.02 -1.73 -10.40
CA TYR A 12 8.18 -2.29 -9.73
C TYR A 12 9.15 -3.00 -10.69
N SER A 13 9.01 -2.86 -12.01
CA SER A 13 9.85 -3.51 -13.03
C SER A 13 9.93 -5.05 -12.90
N GLU A 14 10.54 -5.73 -13.87
CA GLU A 14 10.80 -7.18 -13.78
C GLU A 14 11.91 -7.50 -12.74
N THR A 15 12.79 -6.54 -12.46
CA THR A 15 13.92 -6.66 -11.53
C THR A 15 13.60 -6.12 -10.14
N LEU A 16 12.50 -6.60 -9.55
CA LEU A 16 12.05 -6.18 -8.22
C LEU A 16 13.12 -6.39 -7.12
N ASN A 17 14.01 -7.38 -7.32
CA ASN A 17 15.13 -7.70 -6.44
C ASN A 17 16.34 -6.76 -6.56
N ASP A 18 16.51 -6.10 -7.71
CA ASP A 18 17.71 -5.29 -8.00
C ASP A 18 17.50 -3.80 -7.73
N MET A 19 16.27 -3.39 -7.42
CA MET A 19 15.99 -2.00 -7.07
C MET A 19 16.56 -1.62 -5.71
N GLU A 20 17.20 -0.46 -5.69
CA GLU A 20 17.57 0.19 -4.45
C GLU A 20 16.34 0.53 -3.60
N VAL A 21 16.54 0.50 -2.29
CA VAL A 21 15.47 0.77 -1.33
C VAL A 21 14.84 2.15 -1.51
N GLU A 22 15.65 3.15 -1.84
CA GLU A 22 15.18 4.52 -2.06
C GLU A 22 14.22 4.60 -3.26
N GLN A 23 14.44 3.76 -4.27
CA GLN A 23 13.54 3.66 -5.42
C GLN A 23 12.24 2.92 -5.05
N LEU A 24 12.32 1.82 -4.31
CA LEU A 24 11.16 1.08 -3.81
C LEU A 24 10.28 1.96 -2.89
N ALA A 25 10.91 2.81 -2.09
CA ALA A 25 10.29 3.77 -1.19
C ALA A 25 9.40 4.77 -1.93
N LYS A 26 9.83 5.21 -3.10
CA LYS A 26 9.14 6.19 -3.94
C LYS A 26 8.01 5.59 -4.78
N ARG A 27 7.84 4.26 -4.75
CA ARG A 27 6.85 3.48 -5.51
C ARG A 27 5.73 2.96 -4.60
N ILE A 28 4.50 2.98 -5.10
CA ILE A 28 3.33 2.39 -4.41
C ILE A 28 2.27 1.90 -5.41
N ILE A 29 1.51 0.87 -5.02
CA ILE A 29 0.24 0.52 -5.65
C ILE A 29 -0.94 0.86 -4.73
N LEU A 30 -1.96 1.50 -5.28
CA LEU A 30 -3.16 1.92 -4.59
C LEU A 30 -4.35 1.08 -5.05
N ALA A 31 -5.15 0.59 -4.11
CA ALA A 31 -6.40 -0.11 -4.41
C ALA A 31 -7.57 0.45 -3.58
N PRO A 32 -8.83 0.27 -4.02
CA PRO A 32 -10.00 0.72 -3.27
C PRO A 32 -10.17 -0.01 -1.94
N THR A 33 -9.90 -1.33 -1.89
CA THR A 33 -10.24 -2.19 -0.74
C THR A 33 -9.03 -2.83 -0.06
N ASN A 34 -9.14 -3.09 1.25
CA ASN A 34 -8.09 -3.80 2.00
C ASN A 34 -7.85 -5.22 1.44
N LYS A 35 -8.92 -5.91 0.99
CA LYS A 35 -8.83 -7.26 0.42
C LYS A 35 -7.87 -7.29 -0.77
N LYS A 36 -8.03 -6.37 -1.73
CA LYS A 36 -7.14 -6.30 -2.90
C LYS A 36 -5.72 -5.86 -2.57
N THR A 37 -5.55 -4.93 -1.63
CA THR A 37 -4.19 -4.56 -1.19
C THR A 37 -3.46 -5.74 -0.56
N LEU A 38 -4.16 -6.60 0.18
CA LEU A 38 -3.59 -7.79 0.79
C LEU A 38 -3.20 -8.84 -0.27
N GLU A 39 -4.08 -9.08 -1.25
CA GLU A 39 -3.80 -9.97 -2.39
C GLU A 39 -2.60 -9.49 -3.20
N MET A 40 -2.52 -8.19 -3.52
CA MET A 40 -1.38 -7.61 -4.24
C MET A 40 -0.09 -7.70 -3.45
N ASN A 41 -0.10 -7.32 -2.17
CA ASN A 41 1.09 -7.46 -1.32
C ASN A 41 1.55 -8.93 -1.27
N ARG A 42 0.62 -9.89 -1.12
CA ARG A 42 0.96 -11.33 -1.15
C ARG A 42 1.57 -11.75 -2.49
N SER A 43 1.01 -11.30 -3.61
CA SER A 43 1.56 -11.60 -4.94
C SER A 43 2.97 -11.04 -5.13
N ILE A 44 3.22 -9.81 -4.70
CA ILE A 44 4.55 -9.17 -4.76
C ILE A 44 5.55 -9.92 -3.90
N ILE A 45 5.18 -10.29 -2.67
CA ILE A 45 6.03 -11.08 -1.78
C ILE A 45 6.26 -12.50 -2.34
N ALA A 46 5.25 -13.12 -2.94
CA ALA A 46 5.39 -14.43 -3.55
C ALA A 46 6.30 -14.39 -4.78
N LYS A 47 6.28 -13.32 -5.60
CA LYS A 47 7.27 -13.11 -6.66
C LYS A 47 8.68 -12.92 -6.10
N LEU A 48 8.80 -12.27 -4.95
CA LEU A 48 10.08 -12.14 -4.26
C LEU A 48 10.60 -13.48 -3.71
N GLN A 49 9.73 -14.36 -3.19
CA GLN A 49 10.17 -15.46 -2.31
C GLN A 49 9.36 -16.78 -2.32
N GLY A 50 8.28 -16.93 -3.11
CA GLY A 50 7.57 -18.21 -3.29
C GLY A 50 6.82 -18.78 -2.06
N MET A 51 6.16 -17.97 -1.21
CA MET A 51 5.75 -18.39 0.15
C MET A 51 4.26 -18.16 0.56
N PRO A 52 3.74 -18.91 1.56
CA PRO A 52 2.32 -18.91 1.94
C PRO A 52 1.86 -17.75 2.88
N PRO A 53 0.55 -17.44 2.89
CA PRO A 53 -0.02 -16.15 3.36
C PRO A 53 -0.30 -15.96 4.87
N HIS A 54 -0.01 -16.94 5.73
CA HIS A 54 -0.45 -16.95 7.14
C HIS A 54 0.64 -16.61 8.18
N ALA A 55 1.89 -16.51 7.76
CA ALA A 55 3.03 -16.09 8.58
C ALA A 55 3.52 -14.70 8.16
N LEU A 56 3.93 -13.88 9.14
CA LEU A 56 4.63 -12.63 8.84
C LEU A 56 6.09 -12.98 8.53
N MET A 57 6.35 -13.28 7.26
CA MET A 57 7.71 -13.49 6.74
C MET A 57 8.24 -12.14 6.25
N LEU A 58 9.31 -11.68 6.87
CA LEU A 58 10.02 -10.45 6.50
C LEU A 58 11.45 -10.83 6.14
N THR A 59 12.06 -10.07 5.24
CA THR A 59 13.50 -10.10 4.99
C THR A 59 14.05 -8.69 5.10
N LYS A 60 15.37 -8.60 5.29
CA LYS A 60 16.08 -7.32 5.17
C LYS A 60 15.82 -6.74 3.78
N GLY A 61 15.58 -5.43 3.69
CA GLY A 61 15.25 -4.75 2.43
C GLY A 61 13.76 -4.60 2.14
N VAL A 62 12.88 -5.34 2.82
CA VAL A 62 11.43 -5.24 2.58
C VAL A 62 10.85 -3.96 3.16
N ILE A 63 9.93 -3.35 2.41
CA ILE A 63 9.12 -2.22 2.87
C ILE A 63 7.89 -2.72 3.60
N VAL A 64 7.72 -2.24 4.83
CA VAL A 64 6.58 -2.52 5.70
C VAL A 64 5.89 -1.24 6.13
N MET A 65 4.68 -1.37 6.67
CA MET A 65 3.89 -0.29 7.24
C MET A 65 3.50 -0.62 8.68
N LEU A 66 3.59 0.37 9.55
CA LEU A 66 3.12 0.27 10.93
C LEU A 66 1.59 0.17 11.00
N LEU A 67 1.12 -0.81 11.76
CA LEU A 67 -0.30 -1.06 12.02
C LEU A 67 -0.83 -0.37 13.30
N ARG A 68 0.06 0.20 14.11
CA ARG A 68 -0.28 0.92 15.35
C ARG A 68 0.63 2.14 15.53
N ASN A 69 0.12 3.11 16.28
CA ASN A 69 0.94 4.19 16.80
C ASN A 69 1.89 3.63 17.84
N LEU A 70 3.20 3.76 17.62
CA LEU A 70 4.23 3.37 18.59
C LEU A 70 4.80 4.61 19.29
N ASN A 71 5.16 5.63 18.51
CA ASN A 71 5.64 6.89 19.03
C ASN A 71 5.26 8.04 18.09
N PRO A 72 4.08 8.66 18.29
CA PRO A 72 3.62 9.77 17.45
C PRO A 72 4.56 10.98 17.47
N LYS A 73 5.22 11.26 18.60
CA LYS A 73 6.15 12.39 18.74
C LYS A 73 7.37 12.25 17.82
N GLN A 74 7.80 11.02 17.57
CA GLN A 74 8.88 10.71 16.61
C GLN A 74 8.35 10.37 15.21
N GLY A 75 7.04 10.49 14.99
CA GLY A 75 6.40 10.20 13.71
C GLY A 75 6.37 8.71 13.34
N PHE A 76 6.36 7.82 14.34
CA PHE A 76 6.08 6.38 14.18
C PHE A 76 4.59 6.11 14.45
N CYS A 77 3.77 6.61 13.53
CA CYS A 77 2.31 6.49 13.55
C CYS A 77 1.83 5.32 12.68
N HIS A 78 0.57 4.92 12.85
CA HIS A 78 -0.14 4.05 11.91
C HIS A 78 0.02 4.58 10.47
N GLY A 79 0.33 3.70 9.53
CA GLY A 79 0.55 4.09 8.13
C GLY A 79 2.01 4.46 7.80
N THR A 80 2.88 4.64 8.79
CA THR A 80 4.30 4.97 8.53
C THR A 80 4.99 3.80 7.83
N ARG A 81 5.58 4.07 6.66
CA ARG A 81 6.40 3.10 5.92
C ARG A 81 7.82 3.04 6.49
N LEU A 82 8.29 1.81 6.71
CA LEU A 82 9.62 1.50 7.24
C LEU A 82 10.32 0.49 6.34
N LEU A 83 11.64 0.63 6.24
CA LEU A 83 12.54 -0.34 5.65
C LEU A 83 13.05 -1.28 6.74
N ILE A 84 12.93 -2.59 6.54
CA ILE A 84 13.57 -3.56 7.42
C ILE A 84 15.09 -3.58 7.21
N THR A 85 15.85 -3.28 8.27
CA THR A 85 17.32 -3.31 8.25
C THR A 85 17.91 -4.56 8.89
N GLY A 86 17.16 -5.22 9.77
CA GLY A 86 17.61 -6.43 10.45
C GLY A 86 16.46 -7.13 11.17
N LEU A 87 16.58 -8.45 11.23
CA LEU A 87 15.63 -9.34 11.87
C LEU A 87 16.35 -10.04 13.02
N HIS A 88 15.79 -9.89 14.21
CA HIS A 88 16.31 -10.51 15.41
C HIS A 88 15.19 -11.33 16.05
N GLU A 89 15.55 -12.18 17.01
CA GLU A 89 14.60 -13.10 17.65
C GLU A 89 13.40 -12.37 18.27
N ASN A 90 13.67 -11.25 18.97
CA ASN A 90 12.68 -10.54 19.78
C ASN A 90 12.28 -9.15 19.26
N PHE A 91 13.02 -8.61 18.30
CA PHE A 91 12.76 -7.29 17.73
C PHE A 91 13.16 -7.21 16.26
N ILE A 92 12.60 -6.23 15.57
CA ILE A 92 12.95 -5.92 14.20
C ILE A 92 13.60 -4.53 14.18
N SER A 93 14.77 -4.41 13.56
CA SER A 93 15.37 -3.11 13.29
C SER A 93 14.87 -2.58 11.95
N ALA A 94 14.45 -1.32 11.94
CA ALA A 94 13.93 -0.69 10.74
C ALA A 94 14.32 0.78 10.64
N LYS A 95 14.24 1.36 9.45
CA LYS A 95 14.45 2.80 9.21
C LYS A 95 13.21 3.41 8.56
N LYS A 96 12.90 4.66 8.89
CA LYS A 96 11.78 5.38 8.27
C LYS A 96 12.13 5.75 6.83
N ILE A 97 11.17 5.60 5.92
CA ILE A 97 11.35 5.80 4.48
C ILE A 97 11.18 7.28 4.03
N SER A 98 10.86 8.19 4.95
CA SER A 98 10.49 9.57 4.58
C SER A 98 11.71 10.49 4.41
N GLU A 99 11.76 11.22 3.28
CA GLU A 99 12.82 12.19 2.92
C GLU A 99 13.07 13.27 4.00
N CYS A 100 12.08 13.58 4.84
CA CYS A 100 12.16 14.65 5.83
C CYS A 100 12.82 14.25 7.16
N ASN A 101 13.21 12.98 7.36
CA ASN A 101 13.91 12.56 8.56
C ASN A 101 15.18 11.79 8.20
N ARG A 102 16.34 12.31 8.63
CA ARG A 102 17.59 11.55 8.82
C ARG A 102 17.42 10.56 9.99
N GLY A 103 16.40 9.72 9.92
CA GLY A 103 15.91 8.94 11.05
C GLY A 103 16.88 7.83 11.42
N GLY A 104 17.24 7.80 12.71
CA GLY A 104 17.96 6.67 13.32
C GLY A 104 17.20 5.36 13.16
N VAL A 105 17.92 4.25 13.37
CA VAL A 105 17.33 2.91 13.40
C VAL A 105 16.31 2.84 14.54
N VAL A 106 15.10 2.37 14.24
CA VAL A 106 14.06 2.07 15.23
C VAL A 106 14.01 0.57 15.50
N PHE A 107 13.82 0.21 16.76
CA PHE A 107 13.62 -1.18 17.18
C PHE A 107 12.13 -1.41 17.46
N LEU A 108 11.57 -2.39 16.76
CA LEU A 108 10.15 -2.70 16.78
C LEU A 108 9.95 -4.01 17.55
N PRO A 109 9.36 -3.97 18.76
CA PRO A 109 9.03 -5.17 19.51
C PRO A 109 7.68 -5.76 19.06
N ARG A 110 7.41 -6.99 19.48
CA ARG A 110 6.06 -7.57 19.39
C ARG A 110 5.15 -6.91 20.42
N ILE A 111 3.97 -6.49 19.99
CA ILE A 111 2.95 -5.88 20.86
C ILE A 111 1.72 -6.78 20.96
N GLU A 112 0.93 -6.62 22.02
CA GLU A 112 -0.38 -7.24 22.12
C GLU A 112 -1.40 -6.52 21.23
N LEU A 113 -2.11 -7.29 20.42
CA LEU A 113 -3.20 -6.85 19.57
C LEU A 113 -4.47 -7.53 20.07
N ALA A 114 -5.42 -6.75 20.55
CA ALA A 114 -6.78 -7.20 20.82
C ALA A 114 -7.73 -6.62 19.76
N PRO A 115 -8.62 -7.43 19.17
CA PRO A 115 -9.79 -6.93 18.45
C PRO A 115 -10.61 -6.02 19.38
N ARG A 116 -11.10 -4.89 18.87
CA ARG A 116 -11.96 -3.97 19.65
C ARG A 116 -13.43 -4.39 19.65
N ASP A 117 -13.89 -4.99 18.54
CA ASP A 117 -15.30 -5.34 18.33
C ASP A 117 -15.45 -6.81 17.94
N VAL A 118 -15.57 -7.69 18.93
CA VAL A 118 -16.08 -9.04 18.71
C VAL A 118 -16.95 -9.40 19.88
N ASN A 119 -18.20 -9.81 19.62
CA ASN A 119 -19.11 -10.41 20.60
C ASN A 119 -18.62 -11.81 20.98
N LEU A 120 -17.39 -11.91 21.48
CA LEU A 120 -16.82 -13.13 22.01
C LEU A 120 -16.96 -13.13 23.53
N PRO A 121 -17.22 -14.29 24.15
CA PRO A 121 -17.28 -14.40 25.61
C PRO A 121 -15.90 -14.22 26.29
N PHE A 122 -14.84 -13.99 25.51
CA PHE A 122 -13.48 -13.75 25.98
C PHE A 122 -12.75 -12.75 25.08
N VAL A 123 -11.73 -12.08 25.62
CA VAL A 123 -10.87 -11.16 24.85
C VAL A 123 -9.76 -11.96 24.18
N LEU A 124 -9.81 -12.07 22.86
CA LEU A 124 -8.73 -12.68 22.09
C LEU A 124 -7.55 -11.71 22.01
N LYS A 125 -6.43 -12.05 22.63
CA LYS A 125 -5.17 -11.29 22.54
C LYS A 125 -4.18 -12.03 21.63
N ARG A 126 -3.58 -11.30 20.69
CA ARG A 126 -2.52 -11.82 19.82
C ARG A 126 -1.26 -10.98 19.98
N ARG A 127 -0.15 -11.60 20.38
CA ARG A 127 1.16 -10.93 20.44
C ARG A 127 1.88 -11.04 19.09
N GLN A 128 2.10 -9.92 18.40
CA GLN A 128 2.75 -9.91 17.08
C GLN A 128 3.44 -8.57 16.81
N PHE A 129 4.40 -8.54 15.87
CA PHE A 129 4.91 -7.29 15.33
C PHE A 129 3.79 -6.52 14.61
N PRO A 130 3.61 -5.22 14.88
CA PRO A 130 2.53 -4.44 14.29
C PRO A 130 2.91 -3.97 12.88
N LEU A 131 3.25 -4.91 11.99
CA LEU A 131 3.78 -4.65 10.66
C LEU A 131 3.02 -5.43 9.60
N ILE A 132 2.85 -4.81 8.44
CA ILE A 132 2.41 -5.47 7.22
C ILE A 132 3.29 -5.01 6.05
N PRO A 133 3.63 -5.86 5.07
CA PRO A 133 4.26 -5.42 3.83
C PRO A 133 3.46 -4.31 3.15
N ALA A 134 4.15 -3.34 2.55
CA ALA A 134 3.56 -2.09 2.08
C ALA A 134 4.01 -1.69 0.68
N TYR A 135 3.91 -2.64 -0.25
CA TYR A 135 4.02 -2.40 -1.70
C TYR A 135 2.67 -1.99 -2.30
N ALA A 136 1.57 -2.41 -1.69
CA ALA A 136 0.24 -1.92 -1.97
C ALA A 136 -0.45 -1.40 -0.70
N MET A 137 -1.27 -0.36 -0.83
CA MET A 137 -2.11 0.17 0.26
C MET A 137 -3.44 0.69 -0.27
N THR A 138 -4.39 0.97 0.63
CA THR A 138 -5.69 1.50 0.19
C THR A 138 -5.57 2.97 -0.17
N ILE A 139 -6.40 3.43 -1.11
CA ILE A 139 -6.50 4.85 -1.47
C ILE A 139 -6.75 5.72 -0.23
N ASN A 140 -7.61 5.27 0.69
CA ASN A 140 -7.88 6.03 1.92
C ASN A 140 -6.64 6.13 2.83
N LYS A 141 -5.80 5.08 2.89
CA LYS A 141 -4.57 5.09 3.70
C LYS A 141 -3.45 5.93 3.11
N SER A 142 -3.47 6.18 1.80
CA SER A 142 -2.48 7.03 1.13
C SER A 142 -2.80 8.52 1.23
N GLN A 143 -3.95 8.89 1.81
CA GLN A 143 -4.31 10.29 2.02
C GLN A 143 -3.24 11.02 2.85
N GLY A 144 -2.83 12.19 2.37
CA GLY A 144 -1.73 12.98 2.93
C GLY A 144 -0.32 12.51 2.58
N GLN A 145 -0.15 11.43 1.81
CA GLN A 145 1.14 10.95 1.32
C GLN A 145 1.35 11.30 -0.16
N THR A 146 2.61 11.44 -0.58
CA THR A 146 3.01 11.64 -1.98
C THR A 146 4.08 10.63 -2.35
N PHE A 147 4.02 10.11 -3.57
CA PHE A 147 4.96 9.14 -4.13
C PHE A 147 5.37 9.58 -5.54
N ASP A 148 6.53 9.14 -6.00
CA ASP A 148 7.00 9.49 -7.35
C ASP A 148 6.24 8.65 -8.38
N GLN A 149 6.22 7.32 -8.19
CA GLN A 149 5.59 6.37 -9.10
C GLN A 149 4.40 5.67 -8.43
N VAL A 150 3.21 5.82 -9.02
CA VAL A 150 1.94 5.38 -8.44
C VAL A 150 1.22 4.45 -9.40
N GLY A 151 0.96 3.23 -8.95
CA GLY A 151 0.02 2.32 -9.59
C GLY A 151 -1.37 2.49 -8.98
N ILE A 152 -2.41 2.58 -9.78
CA ILE A 152 -3.80 2.61 -9.33
C ILE A 152 -4.50 1.38 -9.88
N TYR A 153 -4.98 0.51 -8.99
CA TYR A 153 -5.59 -0.76 -9.34
C TYR A 153 -7.11 -0.67 -9.22
N PHE A 154 -7.79 -0.54 -10.36
CA PHE A 154 -9.25 -0.56 -10.47
C PHE A 154 -9.74 -1.88 -11.08
N ASP A 155 -9.69 -2.97 -10.31
CA ASP A 155 -10.44 -4.18 -10.65
C ASP A 155 -11.95 -3.96 -10.52
N GLU A 156 -12.35 -3.09 -9.61
CA GLU A 156 -13.68 -2.54 -9.43
C GLU A 156 -13.61 -0.99 -9.37
N PRO A 157 -14.69 -0.28 -9.74
CA PRO A 157 -14.74 1.16 -9.62
C PRO A 157 -14.59 1.64 -8.17
N VAL A 158 -14.23 2.91 -8.01
CA VAL A 158 -14.27 3.55 -6.68
C VAL A 158 -15.69 3.58 -6.13
N PHE A 159 -15.81 3.42 -4.81
CA PHE A 159 -17.12 3.28 -4.15
C PHE A 159 -17.46 4.47 -3.24
N SER A 160 -16.53 5.39 -3.02
CA SER A 160 -16.73 6.56 -2.16
C SER A 160 -16.30 7.85 -2.84
N HIS A 161 -16.92 8.94 -2.41
CA HIS A 161 -16.64 10.26 -2.92
C HIS A 161 -15.17 10.64 -2.74
N GLY A 162 -14.61 11.31 -3.76
CA GLY A 162 -13.24 11.81 -3.72
C GLY A 162 -12.13 10.76 -3.83
N GLN A 163 -12.44 9.46 -3.80
CA GLN A 163 -11.42 8.41 -3.87
C GLN A 163 -10.59 8.46 -5.16
N LEU A 164 -11.23 8.67 -6.31
CA LEU A 164 -10.52 8.79 -7.58
C LEU A 164 -9.56 9.98 -7.58
N TYR A 165 -10.00 11.12 -7.05
CA TYR A 165 -9.18 12.32 -6.88
C TYR A 165 -8.01 12.08 -5.92
N VAL A 166 -8.26 11.45 -4.78
CA VAL A 166 -7.21 11.09 -3.82
C VAL A 166 -6.17 10.20 -4.48
N ALA A 167 -6.58 9.17 -5.23
CA ALA A 167 -5.66 8.25 -5.90
C ALA A 167 -4.76 8.97 -6.93
N LEU A 168 -5.34 9.80 -7.80
CA LEU A 168 -4.61 10.53 -8.85
C LEU A 168 -3.68 11.60 -8.27
N SER A 169 -4.08 12.26 -7.18
CA SER A 169 -3.26 13.29 -6.50
C SER A 169 -2.08 12.74 -5.69
N ARG A 170 -1.88 11.41 -5.64
CA ARG A 170 -0.75 10.82 -4.90
C ARG A 170 0.59 10.94 -5.63
N SER A 171 0.61 11.30 -6.92
CA SER A 171 1.84 11.64 -7.64
C SER A 171 1.84 13.10 -8.07
N ARG A 172 3.04 13.71 -8.10
CA ARG A 172 3.24 15.07 -8.62
C ARG A 172 3.32 15.12 -10.14
N ASN A 173 3.65 13.99 -10.78
CA ASN A 173 3.84 13.92 -12.22
C ASN A 173 2.87 12.88 -12.82
N PRO A 174 1.94 13.29 -13.70
CA PRO A 174 0.97 12.37 -14.29
C PRO A 174 1.63 11.24 -15.11
N ASN A 175 2.84 11.46 -15.66
CA ASN A 175 3.57 10.44 -16.43
C ASN A 175 3.99 9.23 -15.58
N TYR A 176 4.09 9.40 -14.27
CA TYR A 176 4.44 8.37 -13.31
C TYR A 176 3.22 7.71 -12.65
N VAL A 177 2.01 8.06 -13.10
CA VAL A 177 0.77 7.38 -12.74
C VAL A 177 0.47 6.31 -13.78
N LYS A 178 0.35 5.06 -13.32
CA LYS A 178 -0.12 3.92 -14.12
C LYS A 178 -1.42 3.42 -13.53
N ILE A 179 -2.42 3.19 -14.36
CA ILE A 179 -3.76 2.76 -13.94
C ILE A 179 -4.02 1.40 -14.57
N TYR A 180 -4.43 0.42 -13.77
CA TYR A 180 -5.00 -0.81 -14.27
C TYR A 180 -6.52 -0.71 -14.14
N THR A 181 -7.26 -1.10 -15.16
CA THR A 181 -8.73 -1.10 -15.14
C THR A 181 -9.27 -2.38 -15.75
N LYS A 182 -10.06 -3.13 -14.98
CA LYS A 182 -10.74 -4.33 -15.49
C LYS A 182 -12.03 -3.94 -16.20
N THR A 183 -12.14 -4.29 -17.47
CA THR A 183 -13.33 -3.99 -18.29
C THR A 183 -14.61 -4.62 -17.72
N SER A 184 -15.66 -3.82 -17.63
CA SER A 184 -17.00 -4.17 -17.16
C SER A 184 -18.03 -3.19 -17.74
N LYS A 185 -19.30 -3.32 -17.36
CA LYS A 185 -20.36 -2.35 -17.76
C LYS A 185 -20.13 -0.93 -17.22
N VAL A 186 -19.35 -0.78 -16.15
CA VAL A 186 -19.22 0.48 -15.39
C VAL A 186 -17.78 1.04 -15.37
N GLN A 187 -16.85 0.39 -16.06
CA GLN A 187 -15.49 0.85 -16.28
C GLN A 187 -14.80 0.04 -17.39
N GLY A 188 -13.76 0.57 -18.03
CA GLY A 188 -12.98 -0.15 -19.03
C GLY A 188 -12.67 0.71 -20.25
N LYS A 189 -12.26 0.05 -21.33
CA LYS A 189 -11.96 0.69 -22.62
C LYS A 189 -13.26 1.03 -23.34
N LEU A 190 -13.36 2.25 -23.86
CA LEU A 190 -14.49 2.66 -24.69
C LEU A 190 -14.34 2.02 -26.08
N LEU A 191 -15.43 1.51 -26.65
CA LEU A 191 -15.41 0.76 -27.92
C LEU A 191 -14.91 1.59 -29.11
N ASN A 192 -14.98 2.91 -29.02
CA ASN A 192 -14.79 3.81 -30.16
C ASN A 192 -13.50 4.64 -30.09
N ASN A 193 -12.71 4.55 -29.01
CA ASN A 193 -11.44 5.27 -28.82
C ASN A 193 -10.55 4.50 -27.84
N GLU A 194 -9.21 4.68 -27.88
CA GLU A 194 -8.28 4.14 -26.86
C GLU A 194 -8.46 4.76 -25.44
N ASN A 195 -9.57 5.44 -25.21
CA ASN A 195 -9.92 6.08 -23.96
C ASN A 195 -10.52 5.06 -22.99
N TYR A 196 -10.22 5.25 -21.70
CA TYR A 196 -10.74 4.44 -20.62
C TYR A 196 -11.66 5.28 -19.74
N PHE A 197 -12.69 4.65 -19.18
CA PHE A 197 -13.58 5.26 -18.21
C PHE A 197 -13.67 4.40 -16.95
N THR A 198 -14.02 5.04 -15.84
CA THR A 198 -14.43 4.34 -14.62
C THR A 198 -15.53 5.16 -13.93
N ARG A 199 -16.48 4.46 -13.31
CA ARG A 199 -17.53 5.10 -12.53
C ARG A 199 -16.90 5.82 -11.33
N ASN A 200 -17.21 7.10 -11.20
CA ASN A 200 -16.83 7.91 -10.04
C ASN A 200 -18.05 8.15 -9.15
N VAL A 201 -17.80 8.40 -7.86
CA VAL A 201 -18.83 8.82 -6.91
C VAL A 201 -18.59 10.30 -6.60
N VAL A 202 -19.54 11.16 -6.93
CA VAL A 202 -19.46 12.60 -6.67
C VAL A 202 -20.72 13.07 -5.96
N TYR A 203 -20.54 13.69 -4.80
CA TYR A 203 -21.61 14.33 -4.04
C TYR A 203 -22.02 15.64 -4.73
N GLN A 204 -23.32 15.92 -4.76
CA GLN A 204 -23.86 17.04 -5.55
C GLN A 204 -23.51 18.39 -4.93
N GLU A 205 -23.32 18.42 -3.62
CA GLU A 205 -22.95 19.58 -2.79
C GLU A 205 -21.60 20.20 -3.18
N VAL A 206 -20.81 19.53 -4.03
CA VAL A 206 -19.52 20.06 -4.55
C VAL A 206 -19.73 20.93 -5.79
N PHE A 207 -20.90 20.85 -6.42
CA PHE A 207 -21.25 21.59 -7.65
C PHE A 207 -22.18 22.78 -7.42
N GLU A 208 -22.60 22.99 -6.18
CA GLU A 208 -23.33 24.18 -5.70
C GLU A 208 -22.37 25.19 -5.08
#